data_AF-R0L2C3-F1
#
_entry.id   AF-R0L2C3-F1
#
_cell.length_a   1.000
_cell.length_b   1.000
_cell.length_c   1.000
_cell.angle_alpha   90.00
_cell.angle_beta   90.00
_cell.angle_gamma   90.00
#
_symmetry.space_group_name_H-M   'P 1'
#
loop_
_entity.id
_entity.type
_entity.pdbx_description
1 polymer ?
#
loop_
_entity_poly.entity_id
_entity_poly.type
_entity_poly.pdbx_seq_one_letter_code
_entity_poly.pdbx_strand_id
1 'polypeptide(L)'
;SMVSADFCTAAVLISSGAVLGRVNPIQLLLMTLLEVPLFACNEFILLSLLGISDSGGSLTVHAFGAYFGLMVSRALRQPRVDERGEQQDAGRQPDAFTVLGTLYLWIFWPSFASATTAQDGAEPWAVLNIYFSMAASTLAAFVLSPILYEKGTLQAAQLQDAALVGAAVMGMAGEMLLTHLSLLGSRFLSPILSSRLKIQDTCGVHNVHGLPGVLGTLVGTLLA
;
A
#
# COMPACT_ATOMS: atom_id res chain seq x y z
N SER A 1 -1.47 -3.31 -22.20
CA SER A 1 -0.89 -2.08 -22.77
C SER A 1 0.30 -1.66 -21.90
N MET A 2 0.98 -0.54 -22.19
CA MET A 2 2.03 -0.02 -21.29
C MET A 2 1.45 0.33 -19.91
N VAL A 3 0.27 0.96 -19.88
CA VAL A 3 -0.46 1.29 -18.64
C VAL A 3 -0.75 0.04 -17.78
N SER A 4 -1.25 -1.05 -18.38
CA SER A 4 -1.47 -2.31 -17.64
C SER A 4 -0.18 -2.91 -17.07
N ALA A 5 0.93 -2.78 -17.82
CA ALA A 5 2.24 -3.27 -17.34
C ALA A 5 2.74 -2.45 -16.15
N ASP A 6 2.45 -1.14 -16.10
CA ASP A 6 2.78 -0.28 -14.97
C ASP A 6 1.94 -0.63 -13.72
N PHE A 7 0.65 -0.96 -13.87
CA PHE A 7 -0.18 -1.48 -12.77
C PHE A 7 0.37 -2.80 -12.21
N CYS A 8 0.75 -3.74 -13.08
CA CYS A 8 1.39 -4.98 -12.67
C CYS A 8 2.72 -4.72 -11.95
N THR A 9 3.51 -3.77 -12.44
CA THR A 9 4.78 -3.37 -11.81
C THR A 9 4.54 -2.76 -10.43
N ALA A 10 3.50 -1.94 -10.27
CA ALA A 10 3.12 -1.39 -8.98
C ALA A 10 2.81 -2.50 -7.96
N ALA A 11 2.05 -3.53 -8.35
CA ALA A 11 1.78 -4.68 -7.48
C ALA A 11 3.07 -5.38 -7.03
N VAL A 12 4.01 -5.61 -7.97
CA VAL A 12 5.32 -6.22 -7.69
C VAL A 12 6.16 -5.35 -6.73
N LEU A 13 6.12 -4.03 -6.87
CA LEU A 13 6.81 -3.11 -5.98
C LEU A 13 6.22 -3.12 -4.56
N ILE A 14 4.89 -3.21 -4.44
CA ILE A 14 4.20 -3.41 -3.17
C ILE A 14 4.67 -4.73 -2.53
N SER A 15 4.64 -5.83 -3.28
CA SER A 15 5.14 -7.13 -2.81
C SER A 15 6.60 -7.08 -2.36
N SER A 16 7.43 -6.36 -3.11
CA SER A 16 8.86 -6.16 -2.79
C SER A 16 9.05 -5.42 -1.46
N GLY A 17 8.16 -4.49 -1.12
CA GLY A 17 8.15 -3.79 0.16
C GLY A 17 8.01 -4.74 1.36
N ALA A 18 7.23 -5.82 1.24
CA ALA A 18 7.09 -6.80 2.32
C ALA A 18 8.40 -7.54 2.62
N VAL A 19 9.24 -7.76 1.62
CA VAL A 19 10.49 -8.57 1.70
C VAL A 19 11.76 -7.72 1.72
N LEU A 20 11.63 -6.39 1.69
CA LEU A 20 12.76 -5.46 1.56
C LEU A 20 13.83 -5.74 2.63
N GLY A 21 15.10 -5.71 2.21
CA GLY A 21 16.25 -5.96 3.08
C GLY A 21 16.48 -7.42 3.49
N ARG A 22 15.58 -8.35 3.11
CA ARG A 22 15.68 -9.79 3.47
C ARG A 22 15.91 -10.71 2.27
N VAL A 23 15.84 -10.17 1.06
CA VAL A 23 16.04 -10.90 -0.20
C VAL A 23 17.10 -10.23 -1.07
N ASN A 24 17.79 -11.01 -1.90
CA ASN A 24 18.77 -10.52 -2.86
C ASN A 24 18.12 -10.18 -4.24
N PRO A 25 18.83 -9.50 -5.16
CA PRO A 25 18.27 -9.12 -6.45
C PRO A 25 17.77 -10.30 -7.32
N ILE A 26 18.41 -11.47 -7.23
CA ILE A 26 18.00 -12.66 -7.98
C ILE A 26 16.68 -13.21 -7.41
N GLN A 27 16.54 -13.24 -6.09
CA GLN A 27 15.29 -13.64 -5.43
C GLN A 27 14.15 -12.67 -5.76
N LEU A 28 14.43 -11.36 -5.83
CA LEU A 28 13.44 -10.37 -6.31
C LEU A 28 13.05 -10.63 -7.76
N LEU A 29 14.02 -10.87 -8.65
CA LEU A 29 13.72 -11.20 -10.05
C LEU A 29 12.85 -12.47 -10.18
N LEU A 30 13.15 -13.50 -9.40
CA LEU A 30 12.37 -14.73 -9.35
C LEU A 30 10.95 -14.47 -8.80
N MET A 31 10.83 -13.65 -7.76
CA MET A 31 9.53 -13.24 -7.22
C MET A 31 8.71 -12.52 -8.30
N THR A 32 9.29 -11.53 -8.98
CA THR A 32 8.63 -10.82 -10.10
C THR A 32 8.21 -11.78 -11.22
N LEU A 33 9.08 -12.71 -11.62
CA LEU A 33 8.79 -13.67 -12.69
C LEU A 33 7.57 -14.55 -12.35
N LEU A 34 7.37 -14.88 -11.08
CA LEU A 34 6.23 -15.65 -10.60
C LEU A 34 4.99 -14.78 -10.36
N GLU A 35 5.17 -13.56 -9.87
CA GLU A 35 4.08 -12.66 -9.52
C GLU A 35 3.37 -12.09 -10.75
N VAL A 36 4.09 -11.72 -11.80
CA VAL A 36 3.52 -11.16 -13.05
C VAL A 36 2.45 -12.06 -13.67
N PRO A 37 2.67 -13.38 -13.91
CA PRO A 37 1.61 -14.23 -14.46
C PRO A 37 0.44 -14.41 -13.49
N LEU A 38 0.69 -14.45 -12.18
CA LEU A 38 -0.38 -14.54 -11.18
C LEU A 38 -1.23 -13.27 -11.14
N PHE A 39 -0.60 -12.09 -11.24
CA PHE A 39 -1.27 -10.81 -11.37
C PHE A 39 -2.16 -10.80 -12.62
N ALA A 40 -1.60 -11.15 -13.78
CA ALA A 40 -2.35 -11.16 -15.04
C ALA A 40 -3.54 -12.14 -15.02
N CYS A 41 -3.35 -13.33 -14.42
CA CYS A 41 -4.45 -14.27 -14.23
C CYS A 41 -5.53 -13.71 -13.29
N ASN A 42 -5.13 -13.10 -12.16
CA ASN A 42 -6.04 -12.49 -11.20
C ASN A 42 -6.85 -11.34 -11.82
N GLU A 43 -6.17 -10.44 -12.53
CA GLU A 43 -6.78 -9.33 -13.25
C GLU A 43 -7.79 -9.83 -14.30
N PHE A 44 -7.42 -10.83 -15.10
CA PHE A 44 -8.32 -11.42 -16.09
C PHE A 44 -9.57 -12.03 -15.45
N ILE A 45 -9.41 -12.80 -14.36
CA ILE A 45 -10.53 -13.41 -13.65
C ILE A 45 -11.47 -12.33 -13.10
N LEU A 46 -10.93 -11.35 -12.36
CA LEU A 46 -11.73 -10.33 -11.69
C LEU A 46 -12.44 -9.40 -12.68
N LEU A 47 -11.70 -8.85 -13.64
CA LEU A 47 -12.22 -7.82 -14.54
C LEU A 47 -13.00 -8.42 -15.72
N SER A 48 -12.51 -9.51 -16.32
CA SER A 48 -13.11 -10.07 -17.54
C SER A 48 -14.15 -11.15 -17.28
N LEU A 49 -13.93 -12.03 -16.30
CA LEU A 49 -14.86 -13.14 -16.03
C LEU A 49 -15.92 -12.78 -15.00
N LEU A 50 -15.55 -12.04 -13.94
CA LEU A 50 -16.46 -11.66 -12.86
C LEU A 50 -17.08 -10.28 -13.05
N GLY A 51 -16.56 -9.47 -13.98
CA GLY A 51 -17.09 -8.14 -14.28
C GLY A 51 -16.94 -7.15 -13.13
N ILE A 52 -15.94 -7.33 -12.26
CA ILE A 52 -15.68 -6.43 -11.13
C ILE A 52 -15.12 -5.12 -11.67
N SER A 53 -15.66 -4.00 -11.20
CA SER A 53 -15.09 -2.68 -11.45
C SER A 53 -14.11 -2.33 -10.33
N ASP A 54 -12.84 -2.16 -10.68
CA ASP A 54 -11.74 -1.82 -9.76
C ASP A 54 -10.90 -0.69 -10.35
N SER A 55 -11.57 0.39 -10.75
CA SER A 55 -10.89 1.63 -11.14
C SER A 55 -9.97 2.07 -10.00
N GLY A 56 -8.67 2.25 -10.27
CA GLY A 56 -7.65 2.57 -9.27
C GLY A 56 -6.90 1.38 -8.66
N GLY A 57 -7.34 0.14 -8.89
CA GLY A 57 -6.57 -1.04 -8.53
C GLY A 57 -6.55 -1.37 -7.03
N SER A 58 -7.54 -0.94 -6.25
CA SER A 58 -7.63 -1.25 -4.81
C SER A 58 -7.57 -2.76 -4.56
N LEU A 59 -8.27 -3.55 -5.37
CA LEU A 59 -8.27 -5.01 -5.28
C LEU A 59 -7.11 -5.63 -6.06
N THR A 60 -7.04 -5.32 -7.35
CA THR A 60 -6.16 -5.97 -8.34
C THR A 60 -4.69 -5.64 -8.15
N VAL A 61 -4.36 -4.45 -7.64
CA VAL A 61 -2.99 -3.96 -7.43
C VAL A 61 -2.62 -3.98 -5.95
N HIS A 62 -3.34 -3.22 -5.12
CA HIS A 62 -2.95 -2.98 -3.73
C HIS A 62 -3.16 -4.19 -2.83
N ALA A 63 -4.38 -4.71 -2.77
CA ALA A 63 -4.68 -5.87 -1.96
C ALA A 63 -3.88 -7.09 -2.46
N PHE A 64 -3.88 -7.34 -3.78
CA PHE A 64 -3.10 -8.42 -4.37
C PHE A 64 -1.60 -8.35 -4.02
N GLY A 65 -0.93 -7.24 -4.32
CA GLY A 65 0.50 -7.09 -4.07
C GLY A 65 0.84 -7.16 -2.58
N ALA A 66 0.04 -6.53 -1.72
CA ALA A 66 0.27 -6.59 -0.28
C ALA A 66 0.23 -8.02 0.24
N TYR A 67 -0.84 -8.77 -0.07
CA TYR A 67 -0.98 -10.13 0.47
C TYR A 67 -0.06 -11.14 -0.21
N PHE A 68 0.25 -10.98 -1.49
CA PHE A 68 1.27 -11.78 -2.17
C PHE A 68 2.63 -11.60 -1.48
N GLY A 69 3.10 -10.36 -1.34
CA GLY A 69 4.35 -10.03 -0.65
C GLY A 69 4.40 -10.53 0.80
N LEU A 70 3.31 -10.42 1.55
CA LEU A 70 3.23 -10.92 2.93
C LEU A 70 3.33 -12.45 2.99
N MET A 71 2.74 -13.18 2.03
CA MET A 71 2.88 -14.63 1.95
C MET A 71 4.30 -15.05 1.58
N VAL A 72 4.95 -14.34 0.64
CA VAL A 72 6.37 -14.56 0.32
C VAL A 72 7.24 -14.27 1.55
N SER A 73 7.00 -13.14 2.22
CA SER A 73 7.67 -12.76 3.46
C SER A 73 7.58 -13.86 4.53
N ARG A 74 6.39 -14.45 4.67
CA ARG A 74 6.12 -15.52 5.62
C ARG A 74 6.81 -16.83 5.27
N ALA A 75 6.90 -17.15 3.98
CA ALA A 75 7.61 -18.32 3.48
C ALA A 75 9.13 -18.17 3.65
N LEU A 76 9.65 -16.95 3.47
CA LEU A 76 11.07 -16.60 3.61
C LEU A 76 11.46 -16.21 5.04
N ARG A 77 10.63 -16.52 6.04
CA ARG A 77 10.86 -16.13 7.43
C ARG A 77 12.26 -16.54 7.90
N GLN A 78 12.99 -15.59 8.48
CA GLN A 78 14.29 -15.82 9.10
C GLN A 78 14.18 -15.79 10.64
N PRO A 79 14.32 -16.93 11.35
CA PRO A 79 14.11 -16.99 12.80
C PRO A 79 15.09 -16.14 13.63
N ARG A 80 16.31 -15.88 13.11
CA ARG A 80 17.39 -15.20 13.84
C ARG A 80 17.28 -13.67 13.86
N VAL A 81 16.42 -13.08 13.03
CA VAL A 81 16.23 -11.62 12.94
C VAL A 81 15.24 -11.13 14.01
N ASP A 82 14.32 -12.00 14.47
CA ASP A 82 13.32 -11.68 15.50
C ASP A 82 13.97 -11.26 16.84
N GLU A 83 15.19 -11.72 17.16
CA GLU A 83 15.89 -11.41 18.42
C GLU A 83 16.74 -10.12 18.39
N ARG A 84 17.08 -9.60 17.20
CA ARG A 84 17.85 -8.34 17.04
C ARG A 84 17.00 -7.15 16.57
N GLY A 85 15.79 -7.42 16.06
CA GLY A 85 14.96 -6.44 15.35
C GLY A 85 14.21 -5.44 16.21
N GLU A 86 13.84 -5.79 17.46
CA GLU A 86 13.08 -4.86 18.33
C GLU A 86 13.86 -3.60 18.70
N GLN A 87 15.19 -3.61 18.55
CA GLN A 87 16.05 -2.49 18.93
C GLN A 87 16.41 -1.54 17.78
N GLN A 88 16.15 -1.91 16.52
CA GLN A 88 16.52 -1.10 15.34
C GLN A 88 15.36 -0.23 14.80
N ASP A 89 14.12 -0.54 15.15
CA ASP A 89 12.93 0.16 14.62
C ASP A 89 12.63 1.50 15.36
N ALA A 90 13.27 1.70 16.51
CA ALA A 90 13.17 2.93 17.29
C ALA A 90 14.09 4.03 16.73
N GLY A 91 13.75 4.60 15.58
CA GLY A 91 14.30 5.90 15.16
C GLY A 91 15.04 5.96 13.82
N ARG A 92 14.60 5.20 12.81
CA ARG A 92 15.11 5.40 11.44
C ARG A 92 14.59 6.75 10.91
N GLN A 93 15.45 7.76 10.92
CA GLN A 93 15.18 9.01 10.20
C GLN A 93 15.04 8.69 8.71
N PRO A 94 14.04 9.23 8.00
CA PRO A 94 13.91 9.03 6.57
C PRO A 94 15.12 9.67 5.89
N ASP A 95 15.75 8.94 4.98
CA ASP A 95 16.74 9.55 4.09
C ASP A 95 16.01 10.39 3.02
N ALA A 96 16.69 11.38 2.46
CA ALA A 96 16.17 12.30 1.45
C ALA A 96 15.57 11.55 0.24
N PHE A 97 16.14 10.41 -0.13
CA PHE A 97 15.62 9.56 -1.20
C PHE A 97 14.24 8.98 -0.91
N THR A 98 13.95 8.59 0.33
CA THR A 98 12.63 8.08 0.72
C THR A 98 11.59 9.20 0.65
N VAL A 99 11.93 10.40 1.11
CA VAL A 99 11.05 11.58 1.00
C VAL A 99 10.79 11.92 -0.46
N LEU A 100 11.83 11.92 -1.29
CA LEU A 100 11.71 12.19 -2.72
C LEU A 100 10.78 11.16 -3.39
N GLY A 101 10.98 9.86 -3.14
CA GLY A 101 10.10 8.81 -3.66
C GLY A 101 8.65 9.01 -3.25
N THR A 102 8.40 9.36 -1.98
CA THR A 102 7.05 9.65 -1.48
C THR A 102 6.42 10.83 -2.23
N LEU A 103 7.16 11.92 -2.48
CA LEU A 103 6.66 13.08 -3.21
C LEU A 103 6.32 12.74 -4.68
N TYR A 104 7.16 11.95 -5.35
CA TYR A 104 6.88 11.50 -6.71
C TYR A 104 5.60 10.67 -6.77
N LEU A 105 5.46 9.68 -5.87
CA LEU A 105 4.24 8.90 -5.78
C LEU A 105 3.05 9.80 -5.51
N TRP A 106 3.15 10.72 -4.54
CA TRP A 106 2.04 11.60 -4.15
C TRP A 106 1.56 12.52 -5.28
N ILE A 107 2.50 13.12 -6.03
CA ILE A 107 2.19 14.04 -7.13
C ILE A 107 1.59 13.31 -8.33
N PHE A 108 2.11 12.13 -8.68
CA PHE A 108 1.70 11.41 -9.89
C PHE A 108 0.57 10.40 -9.66
N TRP A 109 0.19 10.14 -8.41
CA TRP A 109 -0.86 9.17 -8.09
C TRP A 109 -2.22 9.45 -8.72
N PRO A 110 -2.73 10.71 -8.75
CA PRO A 110 -4.02 10.99 -9.37
C PRO A 110 -4.08 10.54 -10.84
N SER A 111 -2.98 10.71 -11.58
CA SER A 111 -2.87 10.23 -12.96
C SER A 111 -2.78 8.71 -13.06
N PHE A 112 -2.08 8.06 -12.15
CA PHE A 112 -1.99 6.60 -12.09
C PHE A 112 -3.38 5.98 -11.87
N ALA A 113 -4.12 6.46 -10.87
CA ALA A 113 -5.42 5.91 -10.52
C ALA A 113 -6.55 6.32 -11.48
N SER A 114 -6.45 7.47 -12.18
CA SER A 114 -7.42 7.87 -13.21
C SER A 114 -7.16 7.27 -14.60
N ALA A 115 -6.02 6.61 -14.83
CA ALA A 115 -5.61 6.14 -16.16
C ALA A 115 -6.64 5.19 -16.83
N THR A 116 -7.43 4.47 -16.04
CA THR A 116 -8.48 3.56 -16.53
C THR A 116 -9.87 4.20 -16.62
N THR A 117 -10.10 5.37 -16.01
CA THR A 117 -11.37 6.10 -16.05
C THR A 117 -11.47 7.08 -17.22
N ALA A 118 -10.36 7.29 -17.94
CA ALA A 118 -10.27 8.14 -19.13
C ALA A 118 -11.27 7.77 -20.25
N GLN A 119 -11.68 6.51 -20.35
CA GLN A 119 -12.60 6.06 -21.39
C GLN A 119 -14.06 6.45 -21.13
N ASP A 120 -14.42 6.76 -19.87
CA ASP A 120 -15.81 7.01 -19.45
C ASP A 120 -16.13 8.50 -19.24
N GLY A 121 -15.18 9.40 -19.52
CA GLY A 121 -15.36 10.86 -19.34
C GLY A 121 -15.38 11.33 -17.88
N ALA A 122 -15.19 10.42 -16.91
CA ALA A 122 -15.16 10.71 -15.47
C ALA A 122 -13.76 11.15 -14.95
N GLU A 123 -12.75 11.13 -15.83
CA GLU A 123 -11.33 11.32 -15.50
C GLU A 123 -11.03 12.59 -14.68
N PRO A 124 -11.54 13.80 -15.03
CA PRO A 124 -11.22 15.00 -14.26
C PRO A 124 -11.75 14.96 -12.82
N TRP A 125 -12.92 14.34 -12.62
CA TRP A 125 -13.52 14.18 -11.29
C TRP A 125 -12.79 13.12 -10.46
N ALA A 126 -12.35 12.04 -11.11
CA ALA A 126 -11.52 11.02 -10.47
C ALA A 126 -10.20 11.62 -9.96
N VAL A 127 -9.49 12.37 -10.82
CA VAL A 127 -8.25 13.08 -10.44
C VAL A 127 -8.46 13.99 -9.24
N LEU A 128 -9.52 14.79 -9.24
CA LEU A 128 -9.82 15.73 -8.17
C LEU A 128 -10.15 15.01 -6.84
N ASN A 129 -10.94 13.95 -6.91
CA ASN A 129 -11.31 13.14 -5.74
C ASN A 129 -10.10 12.44 -5.12
N ILE A 130 -9.21 11.88 -5.95
CA ILE A 130 -7.97 11.24 -5.51
C ILE A 130 -7.04 12.28 -4.86
N TYR A 131 -6.88 13.45 -5.49
CA TYR A 131 -6.06 14.52 -4.95
C TYR A 131 -6.55 14.98 -3.55
N PHE A 132 -7.85 15.25 -3.40
CA PHE A 132 -8.41 15.65 -2.12
C PHE A 132 -8.37 14.52 -1.07
N SER A 133 -8.55 13.27 -1.49
CA SER A 133 -8.36 12.09 -0.63
C SER A 133 -6.95 12.07 -0.03
N MET A 134 -5.93 12.14 -0.89
CA MET A 134 -4.53 12.08 -0.46
C MET A 134 -4.14 13.29 0.40
N ALA A 135 -4.65 14.48 0.10
CA ALA A 135 -4.46 15.67 0.93
C ALA A 135 -5.10 15.51 2.32
N ALA A 136 -6.33 15.01 2.40
CA ALA A 136 -7.01 14.73 3.66
C ALA A 136 -6.29 13.65 4.48
N SER A 137 -5.82 12.58 3.83
CA SER A 137 -5.02 11.51 4.43
C SER A 137 -3.72 12.06 5.04
N THR A 138 -3.00 12.90 4.28
CA THR A 138 -1.77 13.53 4.74
C THR A 138 -2.02 14.44 5.95
N LEU A 139 -3.07 15.27 5.92
CA LEU A 139 -3.45 16.12 7.04
C LEU A 139 -3.85 15.30 8.28
N ALA A 140 -4.63 14.25 8.11
CA ALA A 140 -5.01 13.35 9.18
C ALA A 140 -3.77 12.68 9.80
N ALA A 141 -2.79 12.28 9.00
CA ALA A 141 -1.53 11.73 9.49
C ALA A 141 -0.75 12.72 10.36
N PHE A 142 -0.66 13.98 9.92
CA PHE A 142 -0.02 15.06 10.69
C PHE A 142 -0.69 15.29 12.05
N VAL A 143 -2.01 15.19 12.13
CA VAL A 143 -2.77 15.39 13.38
C VAL A 143 -2.71 14.16 14.28
N LEU A 144 -2.85 12.97 13.73
CA LEU A 144 -3.04 11.73 14.50
C LEU A 144 -1.74 11.05 14.92
N SER A 145 -0.67 11.14 14.11
CA SER A 145 0.61 10.49 14.44
C SER A 145 1.15 10.94 15.81
N PRO A 146 1.18 12.27 16.15
CA PRO A 146 1.61 12.72 17.46
C PRO A 146 0.71 12.26 18.63
N ILE A 147 -0.60 12.12 18.37
CA ILE A 147 -1.59 11.67 19.36
C ILE A 147 -1.42 10.17 19.64
N LEU A 148 -1.19 9.37 18.59
CA LEU A 148 -1.14 7.92 18.68
C LEU A 148 0.22 7.38 19.15
N TYR A 149 1.33 8.11 19.02
CA TYR A 149 2.67 7.56 19.29
C TYR A 149 3.37 8.10 20.55
N GLU A 150 2.64 8.71 21.49
CA GLU A 150 3.03 9.11 22.87
C GLU A 150 4.30 9.98 23.03
N LYS A 151 5.07 10.22 21.98
CA LYS A 151 6.30 11.04 22.00
C LYS A 151 6.10 12.48 21.52
N GLY A 152 4.89 12.85 21.07
CA GLY A 152 4.60 14.19 20.54
C GLY A 152 5.43 14.58 19.30
N THR A 153 6.19 13.65 18.72
CA THR A 153 7.05 13.87 17.55
C THR A 153 6.49 13.13 16.34
N LEU A 154 6.49 13.80 15.20
CA LEU A 154 6.11 13.20 13.92
C LEU A 154 7.16 12.16 13.52
N GLN A 155 6.75 10.90 13.39
CA GLN A 155 7.59 9.87 12.79
C GLN A 155 7.43 9.95 11.28
N ALA A 156 8.49 10.36 10.59
CA ALA A 156 8.40 10.66 9.17
C ALA A 156 8.13 9.41 8.30
N ALA A 157 8.52 8.21 8.74
CA ALA A 157 8.09 6.96 8.08
C ALA A 157 6.56 6.81 8.09
N GLN A 158 5.91 7.09 9.21
CA GLN A 158 4.45 7.02 9.31
C GLN A 158 3.77 8.11 8.50
N LEU A 159 4.39 9.29 8.39
CA LEU A 159 3.88 10.34 7.54
C LEU A 159 3.97 9.98 6.06
N GLN A 160 5.05 9.31 5.64
CA GLN A 160 5.20 8.82 4.26
C GLN A 160 4.16 7.74 3.94
N ASP A 161 4.06 6.75 4.81
CA ASP A 161 3.10 5.66 4.68
C ASP A 161 1.65 6.18 4.66
N ALA A 162 1.30 7.06 5.60
CA ALA A 162 -0.04 7.61 5.71
C ALA A 162 -0.38 8.64 4.63
N ALA A 163 0.61 9.32 4.03
CA ALA A 163 0.38 10.16 2.85
C ALA A 163 0.00 9.32 1.61
N LEU A 164 0.35 8.04 1.61
CA LEU A 164 0.06 7.08 0.54
C LEU A 164 -1.16 6.18 0.82
N VAL A 165 -1.74 6.22 2.02
CA VAL A 165 -2.96 5.45 2.36
C VAL A 165 -4.15 5.89 1.52
N GLY A 166 -4.38 7.21 1.38
CA GLY A 166 -5.42 7.75 0.51
C GLY A 166 -5.20 7.49 -0.98
N ALA A 167 -4.06 6.90 -1.35
CA ALA A 167 -3.74 6.50 -2.71
C ALA A 167 -4.37 5.13 -3.04
N ALA A 168 -4.54 4.26 -2.05
CA ALA A 168 -5.12 2.92 -2.22
C ALA A 168 -6.65 2.90 -2.28
N VAL A 169 -7.32 4.03 -2.02
CA VAL A 169 -8.79 4.17 -2.05
C VAL A 169 -9.18 5.40 -2.87
N MET A 170 -10.18 5.22 -3.75
CA MET A 170 -10.70 6.28 -4.61
C MET A 170 -11.92 6.98 -3.99
N GLY A 171 -11.70 7.87 -3.01
CA GLY A 171 -12.51 9.10 -2.87
C GLY A 171 -13.50 9.20 -1.70
N MET A 172 -13.45 10.38 -1.04
CA MET A 172 -14.29 10.99 0.02
C MET A 172 -14.42 10.30 1.39
N ALA A 173 -14.48 11.13 2.44
CA ALA A 173 -14.76 10.93 3.89
C ALA A 173 -14.21 9.67 4.61
N GLY A 174 -14.35 8.49 4.03
CA GLY A 174 -13.73 7.25 4.45
C GLY A 174 -12.20 7.33 4.52
N GLU A 175 -11.57 8.23 3.78
CA GLU A 175 -10.11 8.37 3.70
C GLU A 175 -9.46 8.81 5.01
N MET A 176 -10.12 9.70 5.75
CA MET A 176 -9.69 10.00 7.11
C MET A 176 -9.76 8.71 7.92
N LEU A 177 -10.91 8.02 7.94
CA LEU A 177 -11.09 6.77 8.67
C LEU A 177 -10.04 5.69 8.28
N LEU A 178 -9.68 5.59 7.01
CA LEU A 178 -8.66 4.68 6.49
C LEU A 178 -7.25 5.05 6.94
N THR A 179 -6.94 6.35 6.98
CA THR A 179 -5.68 6.86 7.56
C THR A 179 -5.60 6.50 9.04
N HIS A 180 -6.69 6.68 9.79
CA HIS A 180 -6.74 6.28 11.21
C HIS A 180 -6.52 4.76 11.34
N LEU A 181 -7.18 3.95 10.51
CA LEU A 181 -7.04 2.49 10.52
C LEU A 181 -5.63 2.02 10.14
N SER A 182 -4.96 2.70 9.21
CA SER A 182 -3.57 2.41 8.85
C SER A 182 -2.60 2.75 9.97
N LEU A 183 -2.78 3.91 10.63
CA LEU A 183 -1.98 4.31 11.79
C LEU A 183 -2.22 3.40 13.01
N LEU A 184 -3.46 2.97 13.24
CA LEU A 184 -3.80 1.97 14.25
C LEU A 184 -3.25 0.59 13.87
N GLY A 185 -3.30 0.23 12.59
CA GLY A 185 -2.76 -1.01 12.04
C GLY A 185 -1.26 -1.11 12.25
N SER A 186 -0.51 -0.05 11.92
CA SER A 186 0.93 0.00 12.20
C SER A 186 1.24 -0.12 13.70
N ARG A 187 0.45 0.50 14.58
CA ARG A 187 0.67 0.44 16.04
C ARG A 187 0.31 -0.93 16.62
N PHE A 188 -0.79 -1.54 16.18
CA PHE A 188 -1.40 -2.69 16.85
C PHE A 188 -1.39 -3.98 16.02
N LEU A 189 -1.61 -3.90 14.70
CA LEU A 189 -1.64 -5.06 13.81
C LEU A 189 -0.23 -5.51 13.40
N SER A 190 0.69 -4.61 13.07
CA SER A 190 2.07 -4.99 12.71
C SER A 190 2.75 -5.85 13.79
N PRO A 191 2.67 -5.53 15.10
CA PRO A 191 3.18 -6.41 16.16
C PRO A 191 2.49 -7.77 16.21
N ILE A 192 1.19 -7.85 15.91
CA ILE A 192 0.45 -9.12 15.87
C ILE A 192 0.89 -9.96 14.67
N LEU A 193 1.02 -9.36 13.49
CA LEU A 193 1.53 -10.02 12.29
C LEU A 193 2.90 -10.64 12.54
N SER A 194 3.81 -9.88 13.16
CA SER A 194 5.15 -10.36 13.51
C SER A 194 5.13 -11.44 14.59
N SER A 195 4.51 -11.16 15.75
CA SER A 195 4.62 -12.03 16.92
C SER A 195 3.78 -13.31 16.82
N ARG A 196 2.55 -13.22 16.28
CA ARG A 196 1.57 -14.32 16.22
C ARG A 196 1.55 -15.01 14.87
N LEU A 197 1.48 -14.23 13.79
CA LEU A 197 1.40 -14.80 12.44
C LEU A 197 2.78 -15.12 11.85
N LYS A 198 3.85 -14.63 12.49
CA LYS A 198 5.25 -14.81 12.07
C LYS A 198 5.53 -14.21 10.68
N ILE A 199 4.84 -13.12 10.36
CA ILE A 199 4.97 -12.36 9.10
C ILE A 199 5.81 -11.12 9.39
N GLN A 200 6.92 -10.98 8.67
CA GLN A 200 7.82 -9.81 8.79
C GLN A 200 7.47 -8.82 7.67
N ASP A 201 6.85 -7.69 8.01
CA ASP A 201 6.42 -6.70 7.02
C ASP A 201 7.34 -5.47 7.07
N THR A 202 8.39 -5.44 6.23
CA THR A 202 9.46 -4.43 6.31
C THR A 202 8.95 -3.01 6.07
N CYS A 203 8.06 -2.82 5.10
CA CYS A 203 7.53 -1.52 4.71
C CYS A 203 6.09 -1.29 5.20
N GLY A 204 5.57 -2.15 6.10
CA GLY A 204 4.19 -2.03 6.56
C GLY A 204 3.16 -2.11 5.44
N VAL A 205 3.43 -2.88 4.37
CA VAL A 205 2.58 -2.94 3.17
C VAL A 205 1.19 -3.43 3.48
N HIS A 206 1.02 -4.19 4.57
CA HIS A 206 -0.30 -4.54 5.08
C HIS A 206 -1.13 -3.29 5.44
N ASN A 207 -0.54 -2.31 6.10
CA ASN A 207 -1.25 -1.14 6.60
C ASN A 207 -1.44 -0.06 5.52
N VAL A 208 -0.52 0.03 4.56
CA VAL A 208 -0.55 1.06 3.50
C VAL A 208 -1.34 0.60 2.28
N HIS A 209 -1.25 -0.69 1.92
CA HIS A 209 -1.84 -1.21 0.69
C HIS A 209 -2.88 -2.31 0.96
N GLY A 210 -2.58 -3.26 1.85
CA GLY A 210 -3.45 -4.42 2.08
C GLY A 210 -4.80 -4.07 2.71
N LEU A 211 -4.78 -3.46 3.89
CA LEU A 211 -5.98 -3.06 4.63
C LEU A 211 -6.74 -1.95 3.89
N PRO A 212 -6.10 -0.85 3.42
CA PRO A 212 -6.80 0.16 2.63
C PRO A 212 -7.36 -0.40 1.32
N GLY A 213 -6.63 -1.26 0.60
CA GLY A 213 -7.11 -1.87 -0.64
C GLY A 213 -8.38 -2.70 -0.44
N VAL A 214 -8.42 -3.56 0.59
CA VAL A 214 -9.62 -4.35 0.94
C VAL A 214 -10.80 -3.45 1.30
N LEU A 215 -10.57 -2.41 2.11
CA LEU A 215 -11.62 -1.49 2.50
C LEU A 215 -12.11 -0.64 1.32
N GLY A 216 -11.21 -0.22 0.44
CA GLY A 216 -11.54 0.49 -0.79
C GLY A 216 -12.43 -0.33 -1.71
N THR A 217 -12.12 -1.62 -1.89
CA THR A 217 -12.99 -2.54 -2.63
C THR A 217 -14.37 -2.67 -1.98
N LEU A 218 -14.44 -2.85 -0.65
CA LEU A 218 -15.71 -2.95 0.06
C LEU A 218 -16.56 -1.68 -0.09
N VAL A 219 -15.96 -0.51 0.10
CA VAL A 219 -16.64 0.78 -0.10
C VAL A 219 -17.10 0.93 -1.54
N GLY A 220 -16.25 0.59 -2.52
CA GLY A 220 -16.62 0.60 -3.94
C GLY A 220 -17.83 -0.30 -4.23
N THR A 221 -17.87 -1.52 -3.67
CA THR A 221 -19.02 -2.41 -3.84
C THR A 221 -20.31 -1.93 -3.16
N LEU A 222 -20.22 -1.14 -2.08
CA LEU A 222 -21.39 -0.60 -1.39
C LEU A 222 -21.96 0.66 -2.04
N LEU A 223 -21.12 1.40 -2.78
CA LEU A 223 -21.49 2.65 -3.44
C LEU A 223 -21.84 2.47 -4.94
N ALA A 224 -21.59 1.29 -5.51
CA ALA A 224 -21.96 0.89 -6.87
C ALA A 224 -23.43 0.48 -6.98
#